data_AF-A0A518AV69-F1
#
_entry.id   AF-A0A518AV69-F1
#
_cell.length_a   1.000
_cell.length_b   1.000
_cell.length_c   1.000
_cell.angle_alpha   90.00
_cell.angle_beta   90.00
_cell.angle_gamma   90.00
#
_symmetry.space_group_name_H-M   'P 1'
#
loop_
_entity.id
_entity.type
_entity.pdbx_description
1 polymer ?
#
loop_
_entity_poly.entity_id
_entity_poly.type
_entity_poly.pdbx_seq_one_letter_code
_entity_poly.pdbx_strand_id
1 'polypeptide(L)'
;MLLADGWPSTPADYWTLGVYVLVVVGVPLVGFILMVSDVRAHYRRLKRALVLVSNYTVQIPAWVAHESRRRQRTPKCLAAFDLKLPCSESDLLHAYRQRVKNEHPDLGGDRNAFLRLQRDFEEARTLLESLRNA
;
A
#
# COMPACT_ATOMS: atom_id res chain seq x y z
N MET A 1 24.31 42.32 -57.60
CA MET A 1 23.30 42.89 -56.70
C MET A 1 21.97 42.26 -57.09
N LEU A 2 21.64 41.08 -56.54
CA LEU A 2 20.44 40.29 -56.87
C LEU A 2 19.64 40.05 -55.58
N LEU A 3 19.35 41.13 -54.87
CA LEU A 3 18.50 41.11 -53.69
C LEU A 3 17.56 42.30 -53.83
N ALA A 4 16.27 42.00 -53.72
CA ALA A 4 15.12 42.91 -53.68
C ALA A 4 14.33 43.07 -55.01
N ASP A 5 13.58 42.03 -55.37
CA ASP A 5 12.16 42.24 -55.65
C ASP A 5 11.38 41.31 -54.70
N GLY A 6 10.39 41.87 -54.01
CA GLY A 6 9.77 41.31 -52.81
C GLY A 6 9.29 39.87 -52.97
N TRP A 7 9.96 38.96 -52.26
CA TRP A 7 9.44 37.63 -51.97
C TRP A 7 8.66 37.71 -50.65
N PRO A 8 7.41 37.22 -50.55
CA PRO A 8 6.61 36.51 -51.56
C PRO A 8 5.60 37.43 -52.29
N SER A 9 5.63 37.44 -53.61
CA SER A 9 4.77 38.32 -54.45
C SER A 9 3.73 37.56 -55.27
N THR A 10 3.91 36.25 -55.49
CA THR A 10 2.94 35.43 -56.23
C THR A 10 2.14 34.52 -55.30
N PRO A 11 0.85 34.25 -55.60
CA PRO A 11 0.03 33.32 -54.81
C PRO A 11 0.60 31.88 -54.80
N ALA A 12 1.41 31.51 -55.80
CA ALA A 12 2.10 30.23 -55.86
C ALA A 12 3.23 30.11 -54.81
N ASP A 13 3.89 31.21 -54.44
CA ASP A 13 4.91 31.22 -53.39
C ASP A 13 4.30 30.96 -52.01
N TYR A 14 3.11 31.49 -51.75
CA TYR A 14 2.37 31.22 -50.52
C TYR A 14 1.92 29.75 -50.44
N TRP A 15 1.51 29.17 -51.57
CA TRP A 15 1.13 27.76 -51.62
C TRP A 15 2.33 26.84 -51.38
N THR A 16 3.45 27.10 -52.04
CA THR A 16 4.68 26.30 -51.86
C THR A 16 5.20 26.41 -50.43
N LEU A 17 5.19 27.60 -49.83
CA LEU A 17 5.57 27.82 -48.43
C LEU A 17 4.60 27.11 -47.47
N GLY A 18 3.29 27.19 -47.73
CA GLY A 18 2.28 26.49 -46.95
C GLY A 18 2.44 24.97 -46.97
N VAL A 19 2.66 24.39 -48.15
CA VAL A 19 2.93 22.95 -48.30
C VAL A 19 4.24 22.57 -47.62
N TYR A 20 5.29 23.38 -47.78
CA TYR A 20 6.58 23.14 -47.14
C TYR A 20 6.45 23.11 -45.61
N VAL A 21 5.79 24.12 -45.02
CA VAL A 21 5.55 24.16 -43.56
C VAL A 21 4.70 22.97 -43.11
N LEU A 22 3.65 22.64 -43.87
CA LEU A 22 2.79 21.50 -43.56
C LEU A 22 3.56 20.17 -43.57
N VAL A 23 4.48 19.97 -44.50
CA VAL A 23 5.30 18.76 -44.54
C VAL A 23 6.33 18.76 -43.41
N VAL A 24 7.08 19.87 -43.25
CA VAL A 24 8.16 19.98 -42.26
C VAL A 24 7.64 19.89 -40.82
N VAL A 25 6.46 20.45 -40.54
CA VAL A 25 5.87 20.40 -39.20
C VAL A 25 4.92 19.22 -39.05
N GLY A 26 4.08 18.96 -40.06
CA GLY A 26 3.06 17.92 -39.99
C GLY A 26 3.64 16.52 -39.89
N VAL A 27 4.70 16.20 -40.65
CA VAL A 27 5.30 14.86 -40.61
C VAL A 27 5.88 14.52 -39.23
N PRO A 28 6.72 15.37 -38.59
CA PRO A 28 7.17 15.13 -37.23
C PRO A 28 6.04 15.06 -36.20
N LEU A 29 5.01 15.91 -36.35
CA LEU A 29 3.90 15.99 -35.40
C LEU A 29 3.04 14.71 -35.46
N VAL A 30 2.77 14.20 -36.67
CA VAL A 30 2.12 12.90 -36.87
C VAL A 30 2.96 11.77 -36.29
N GLY A 31 4.27 11.76 -36.55
CA GLY A 31 5.19 10.77 -35.98
C GLY A 31 5.17 10.78 -34.44
N PHE A 32 5.17 11.96 -33.84
CA PHE A 32 5.08 12.13 -32.39
C PHE A 32 3.75 11.62 -31.82
N ILE A 33 2.62 11.92 -32.48
CA ILE A 33 1.30 11.42 -32.07
C ILE A 33 1.27 9.88 -32.12
N LEU A 34 1.78 9.26 -33.19
CA LEU A 34 1.83 7.81 -33.32
C LEU A 34 2.71 7.19 -32.23
N MET A 35 3.89 7.75 -31.95
CA MET A 35 4.78 7.30 -30.89
C MET A 35 4.09 7.38 -29.52
N VAL A 36 3.45 8.51 -29.18
CA VAL A 36 2.72 8.68 -27.92
C VAL A 36 1.54 7.71 -27.82
N SER A 37 0.84 7.47 -28.93
CA SER A 37 -0.27 6.51 -28.98
C SER A 37 0.19 5.08 -28.69
N ASP A 38 1.29 4.65 -29.30
CA ASP A 38 1.83 3.31 -29.10
C ASP A 38 2.38 3.12 -27.69
N VAL A 39 3.10 4.11 -27.16
CA VAL A 39 3.56 4.12 -25.76
C VAL A 39 2.36 3.97 -24.81
N ARG A 40 1.28 4.74 -25.03
CA ARG A 40 0.04 4.61 -24.23
C ARG A 40 -0.60 3.24 -24.39
N ALA A 41 -0.57 2.63 -25.57
CA ALA A 41 -1.07 1.28 -25.79
C ALA A 41 -0.22 0.24 -25.05
N HIS A 42 1.11 0.37 -25.08
CA HIS A 42 2.05 -0.47 -24.36
C HIS A 42 1.81 -0.42 -22.84
N TYR A 43 1.68 0.77 -22.28
CA TYR A 43 1.35 0.94 -20.86
C TYR A 43 0.00 0.33 -20.48
N ARG A 44 -1.01 0.41 -21.36
CA ARG A 44 -2.31 -0.25 -21.12
C ARG A 44 -2.19 -1.76 -21.08
N ARG A 45 -1.38 -2.36 -21.97
CA ARG A 45 -1.09 -3.81 -21.96
C ARG A 45 -0.33 -4.22 -20.70
N LEU A 46 0.68 -3.44 -20.31
CA LEU A 46 1.47 -3.70 -19.11
C LEU A 46 0.61 -3.65 -17.85
N LYS A 47 -0.26 -2.64 -17.71
CA LYS A 47 -1.21 -2.56 -16.58
C LYS A 47 -2.11 -3.78 -16.50
N ARG A 48 -2.64 -4.26 -17.63
CA ARG A 48 -3.49 -5.47 -17.64
C ARG A 48 -2.71 -6.72 -17.23
N ALA A 49 -1.48 -6.88 -17.74
CA ALA A 49 -0.62 -7.99 -17.35
C ALA A 49 -0.28 -7.93 -15.85
N LEU A 50 0.05 -6.75 -15.32
CA LEU A 50 0.35 -6.55 -13.91
C LEU A 50 -0.84 -6.90 -13.01
N VAL A 51 -2.06 -6.49 -13.38
CA VAL A 51 -3.29 -6.82 -12.64
C VAL A 51 -3.57 -8.33 -12.66
N LEU A 52 -3.36 -8.98 -13.81
CA LEU A 52 -3.52 -10.44 -13.91
C LEU A 52 -2.49 -11.17 -13.05
N VAL A 53 -1.22 -10.76 -13.09
CA VAL A 53 -0.16 -11.34 -12.27
C VAL A 53 -0.39 -11.06 -10.79
N SER A 54 -0.80 -9.84 -10.39
CA SER A 54 -1.06 -9.54 -8.98
C SER A 54 -2.21 -10.37 -8.44
N ASN A 55 -3.27 -10.58 -9.23
CA ASN A 55 -4.37 -11.47 -8.86
C ASN A 55 -3.95 -12.94 -8.85
N TYR A 56 -3.00 -13.36 -9.69
CA TYR A 56 -2.47 -14.72 -9.68
C TYR A 56 -1.56 -15.00 -8.48
N THR A 57 -0.81 -13.99 -8.01
CA THR A 57 0.13 -14.15 -6.88
C THR A 57 -0.51 -14.33 -5.50
N VAL A 58 -1.84 -14.22 -5.36
CA VAL A 58 -2.50 -14.34 -4.05
C VAL A 58 -3.59 -15.43 -4.06
N GLN A 59 -3.28 -16.60 -4.62
CA GLN A 59 -3.91 -17.82 -4.12
C GLN A 59 -3.12 -18.32 -2.91
N ILE A 60 -3.26 -17.59 -1.79
CA ILE A 60 -2.80 -18.09 -0.50
C ILE A 60 -3.59 -19.37 -0.24
N PRO A 61 -2.93 -20.53 -0.06
CA PRO A 61 -3.62 -21.77 0.26
C PRO A 61 -4.54 -21.56 1.46
N ALA A 62 -5.75 -22.13 1.43
CA ALA A 62 -6.73 -21.91 2.49
C ALA A 62 -6.15 -22.17 3.89
N TRP A 63 -5.26 -23.16 4.02
CA TRP A 63 -4.59 -23.48 5.29
C TRP A 63 -3.70 -22.34 5.82
N VAL A 64 -2.95 -21.63 4.97
CA VAL A 64 -2.15 -20.46 5.38
C VAL A 64 -3.03 -19.29 5.81
N ALA A 65 -4.15 -19.07 5.09
CA ALA A 65 -5.13 -18.05 5.47
C ALA A 65 -5.82 -18.39 6.80
N HIS A 66 -6.12 -19.67 7.04
CA HIS A 66 -6.67 -20.16 8.30
C HIS A 66 -5.66 -20.03 9.46
N GLU A 67 -4.39 -20.38 9.25
CA GLU A 67 -3.30 -20.23 10.21
C GLU A 67 -3.11 -18.77 10.63
N SER A 68 -3.05 -17.87 9.65
CA SER A 68 -2.89 -16.43 9.85
C SER A 68 -4.06 -15.82 10.60
N ARG A 69 -5.30 -16.21 10.23
CA ARG A 69 -6.53 -15.74 10.88
C ARG A 69 -6.68 -16.32 12.29
N ARG A 70 -6.22 -17.54 12.53
CA ARG A 70 -6.18 -18.16 13.86
C ARG A 70 -5.19 -17.45 14.77
N ARG A 71 -3.99 -17.10 14.27
CA ARG A 71 -3.01 -16.28 15.00
C ARG A 71 -3.50 -14.86 15.29
N GLN A 72 -4.31 -14.27 14.42
CA GLN A 72 -4.86 -12.92 14.61
C GLN A 72 -6.10 -12.86 15.52
N ARG A 73 -6.70 -14.00 15.90
CA ARG A 73 -7.83 -13.99 16.83
C ARG A 73 -7.33 -13.65 18.23
N THR A 74 -7.45 -12.37 18.62
CA THR A 74 -7.02 -11.89 19.93
C THR A 74 -7.68 -12.72 21.04
N PRO A 75 -6.90 -13.45 21.86
CA PRO A 75 -7.43 -14.21 22.97
C PRO A 75 -7.96 -13.26 24.05
N LYS A 76 -8.97 -13.69 24.81
CA LYS A 76 -9.66 -12.84 25.79
C LYS A 76 -8.70 -12.26 26.85
N CYS A 77 -7.70 -13.03 27.25
CA CYS A 77 -6.65 -12.60 28.18
C CYS A 77 -5.83 -11.41 27.66
N LEU A 78 -5.51 -11.35 26.35
CA LEU A 78 -4.80 -10.20 25.74
C LEU A 78 -5.72 -9.01 25.49
N ALA A 79 -7.00 -9.26 25.22
CA ALA A 79 -8.01 -8.19 25.10
C ALA A 79 -8.16 -7.41 26.42
N ALA A 80 -8.00 -8.08 27.56
CA ALA A 80 -7.96 -7.44 28.87
C ALA A 80 -6.76 -6.49 29.05
N PHE A 81 -5.75 -6.52 28.18
CA PHE A 81 -4.62 -5.58 28.17
C PHE A 81 -4.65 -4.62 26.97
N ASP A 82 -5.71 -4.67 26.14
CA ASP A 82 -5.80 -3.98 24.84
C ASP A 82 -4.63 -4.32 23.88
N LEU A 83 -4.09 -5.53 24.01
CA LEU A 83 -2.99 -6.03 23.19
C LEU A 83 -3.51 -6.95 22.08
N LYS A 84 -2.83 -6.91 20.93
CA LYS A 84 -3.09 -7.77 19.78
C LYS A 84 -1.82 -8.57 19.46
N LEU A 85 -1.99 -9.78 18.92
CA LEU A 85 -0.87 -10.58 18.44
C LEU A 85 -0.34 -10.01 17.11
N PRO A 86 0.98 -10.05 16.85
CA PRO A 86 2.05 -10.47 17.76
C PRO A 86 2.39 -9.37 18.77
N CYS A 87 2.47 -9.70 20.06
CA CYS A 87 2.93 -8.79 21.12
C CYS A 87 4.13 -9.40 21.84
N SER A 88 5.07 -8.56 22.29
CA SER A 88 6.23 -9.01 23.08
C SER A 88 5.84 -9.22 24.54
N GLU A 89 6.58 -10.07 25.25
CA GLU A 89 6.47 -10.23 26.71
C GLU A 89 6.72 -8.90 27.43
N SER A 90 7.62 -8.07 26.90
CA SER A 90 7.87 -6.71 27.40
C SER A 90 6.62 -5.82 27.35
N ASP A 91 5.82 -5.96 26.29
CA ASP A 91 4.64 -5.12 26.05
C ASP A 91 3.52 -5.52 27.01
N LEU A 92 3.35 -6.83 27.23
CA LEU A 92 2.43 -7.38 28.23
C LEU A 92 2.78 -6.89 29.63
N LEU A 93 4.06 -6.95 30.02
CA LEU A 93 4.54 -6.46 31.31
C LEU A 93 4.29 -4.95 31.48
N HIS A 94 4.49 -4.17 30.42
CA HIS A 94 4.25 -2.74 30.46
C HIS A 94 2.76 -2.41 30.64
N ALA A 95 1.89 -3.05 29.85
CA ALA A 95 0.43 -2.90 29.95
C ALA A 95 -0.09 -3.34 31.33
N TYR A 96 0.43 -4.44 31.86
CA TYR A 96 0.11 -4.92 33.21
C TYR A 96 0.48 -3.88 34.27
N ARG A 97 1.72 -3.35 34.24
CA ARG A 97 2.16 -2.31 35.19
C ARG A 97 1.29 -1.05 35.12
N GLN A 98 0.86 -0.65 33.93
CA GLN A 98 -0.01 0.51 33.79
C GLN A 98 -1.40 0.26 34.38
N ARG A 99 -2.01 -0.91 34.15
CA ARG A 99 -3.31 -1.26 34.73
C ARG A 99 -3.25 -1.43 36.25
N VAL A 100 -2.22 -2.09 36.76
CA VAL A 100 -2.04 -2.30 38.20
C VAL A 100 -1.96 -0.96 38.94
N LYS A 101 -1.27 0.05 38.38
CA LYS A 101 -1.21 1.39 39.00
C LYS A 101 -2.60 2.03 39.19
N ASN A 102 -3.56 1.69 38.35
CA ASN A 102 -4.90 2.28 38.40
C ASN A 102 -5.89 1.43 39.20
N GLU A 103 -5.70 0.11 39.23
CA GLU A 103 -6.66 -0.86 39.81
C GLU A 103 -6.20 -1.45 41.15
N HIS A 104 -5.05 -1.04 41.69
CA HIS A 104 -4.52 -1.60 42.94
C HIS A 104 -5.48 -1.34 44.13
N PRO A 105 -5.78 -2.35 44.96
CA PRO A 105 -6.69 -2.18 46.11
C PRO A 105 -6.19 -1.15 47.13
N ASP A 106 -4.86 -1.03 47.31
CA ASP A 106 -4.27 -0.03 48.21
C ASP A 106 -4.49 1.42 47.74
N LEU A 107 -4.86 1.62 46.46
CA LEU A 107 -5.22 2.92 45.88
C LEU A 107 -6.74 3.12 45.79
N GLY A 108 -7.53 2.25 46.45
CA GLY A 108 -8.99 2.27 46.40
C GLY A 108 -9.61 1.44 45.27
N GLY A 109 -8.82 0.60 44.60
CA GLY A 109 -9.30 -0.31 43.55
C GLY A 109 -10.12 -1.51 44.09
N ASP A 110 -10.91 -2.13 43.21
CA ASP A 110 -11.64 -3.36 43.55
C ASP A 110 -10.68 -4.56 43.59
N ARG A 111 -10.59 -5.21 44.76
CA ARG A 111 -9.79 -6.43 44.94
C ARG A 111 -10.17 -7.53 43.95
N ASN A 112 -11.46 -7.67 43.62
CA ASN A 112 -11.91 -8.68 42.66
C ASN A 112 -11.50 -8.33 41.22
N ALA A 113 -11.45 -7.04 40.87
CA ALA A 113 -10.90 -6.59 39.60
C ALA A 113 -9.40 -6.90 39.50
N PHE A 114 -8.64 -6.61 40.55
CA PHE A 114 -7.21 -6.91 40.60
C PHE A 114 -6.89 -8.41 40.45
N LEU A 115 -7.65 -9.29 41.13
CA LEU A 115 -7.47 -10.74 40.99
C LEU A 115 -7.79 -11.25 39.58
N ARG A 116 -8.81 -10.68 38.93
CA ARG A 116 -9.13 -10.99 37.53
C ARG A 116 -8.00 -10.55 36.59
N LEU A 117 -7.48 -9.34 36.79
CA LEU A 117 -6.35 -8.81 36.04
C LEU A 117 -5.11 -9.70 36.17
N GLN A 118 -4.81 -10.17 37.38
CA GLN A 118 -3.67 -11.07 37.62
C GLN A 118 -3.84 -12.41 36.90
N ARG A 119 -5.04 -13.00 36.96
CA ARG A 119 -5.34 -14.25 36.25
C ARG A 119 -5.19 -14.07 34.73
N ASP A 120 -5.73 -12.98 34.18
CA ASP A 120 -5.65 -12.70 32.75
C ASP A 120 -4.18 -12.48 32.30
N PHE A 121 -3.33 -11.91 33.17
CA PHE A 121 -1.89 -11.78 32.92
C PHE A 121 -1.18 -13.14 32.85
N GLU A 122 -1.46 -14.04 33.79
CA GLU A 122 -0.89 -15.40 33.82
C GLU A 122 -1.31 -16.22 32.58
N GLU A 123 -2.59 -16.12 32.20
CA GLU A 123 -3.10 -16.74 30.96
C GLU A 123 -2.45 -16.15 29.70
N ALA A 124 -2.24 -14.84 29.66
CA ALA A 124 -1.56 -14.20 28.52
C ALA A 124 -0.08 -14.62 28.41
N ARG A 125 0.63 -14.74 29.54
CA ARG A 125 2.04 -15.14 29.57
C ARG A 125 2.23 -16.58 29.09
N THR A 126 1.41 -17.51 29.61
CA THR A 126 1.45 -18.92 29.20
C THR A 126 1.14 -19.09 27.71
N LEU A 127 0.21 -18.30 27.17
CA LEU A 127 -0.09 -18.27 25.74
C LEU A 127 1.12 -17.81 24.92
N LEU A 128 1.78 -16.72 25.31
CA LEU A 128 2.98 -16.22 24.61
C LEU A 128 4.15 -17.22 24.67
N GLU A 129 4.35 -17.89 25.81
CA GLU A 129 5.34 -18.97 25.95
C GLU A 129 5.02 -20.14 25.00
N SER A 130 3.75 -20.55 24.90
CA SER A 130 3.34 -21.62 23.98
C SER A 130 3.56 -21.26 22.51
N LEU A 131 3.32 -20.00 22.13
CA LEU A 131 3.55 -19.50 20.76
C LEU A 131 5.03 -19.33 20.42
N ARG A 132 5.89 -19.11 21.42
CA ARG A 132 7.35 -19.04 21.22
C ARG A 132 7.96 -20.43 21.00
N ASN A 133 7.39 -21.45 21.64
CA ASN A 133 7.89 -22.83 21.59
C ASN A 133 7.26 -23.69 20.48
N ALA A 134 6.33 -23.13 19.70
CA ALA A 134 5.61 -23.79 18.60
C ALA A 134 6.10 -23.30 17.23
#